data_AF-A0A7W9GZH5-F1
#
_entry.id   AF-A0A7W9GZH5-F1
#
_cell.length_a   1.000
_cell.length_b   1.000
_cell.length_c   1.000
_cell.angle_alpha   90.00
_cell.angle_beta   90.00
_cell.angle_gamma   90.00
#
_symmetry.space_group_name_H-M   'P 1'
#
loop_
_entity.id
_entity.type
_entity.pdbx_description
1 polymer ?
#
loop_
_entity_poly.entity_id
_entity_poly.type
_entity_poly.pdbx_seq_one_letter_code
_entity_poly.pdbx_strand_id
1 'polypeptide(L)'
;MSELVKAMRRGDPQLFPPGFLPVPDPSRNCIGAELDHVRAVNMWQSRTDRVISLIERYWEWSIAPHWNSIRSSLEEETLFRGRTLAVEGPEAMLGELGGRVMWSQSTLTAPYHQDISQSTAGAQLLLVPTVFAGGVRLFVKDGSTMAMSYQARATGHFHVLTGCGRGRKAEDRLALLLGKGRAQVVRALELPRTTTALAETLGFAKSTVSQHLAVLTSAGIVWKQRVGGQVFYRLDHTGLALLRQLGL
;
A
#
# COMPACT_ATOMS: atom_id res chain seq x y z
N MET A 1 -13.61 14.11 -19.74
CA MET A 1 -13.44 13.33 -18.48
C MET A 1 -14.07 11.94 -18.53
N SER A 2 -15.30 11.78 -19.05
CA SER A 2 -16.03 10.49 -19.10
C SER A 2 -15.22 9.28 -19.60
N GLU A 3 -14.57 9.38 -20.75
CA GLU A 3 -13.94 8.21 -21.37
C GLU A 3 -12.62 7.78 -20.71
N LEU A 4 -11.84 8.71 -20.19
CA LEU A 4 -10.59 8.40 -19.49
C LEU A 4 -10.86 7.71 -18.15
N VAL A 5 -11.83 8.20 -17.39
CA VAL A 5 -12.24 7.57 -16.12
C VAL A 5 -12.83 6.18 -16.37
N LYS A 6 -13.61 5.99 -17.44
CA LYS A 6 -14.10 4.67 -17.85
C LYS A 6 -12.97 3.74 -18.31
N ALA A 7 -11.94 4.25 -18.99
CA ALA A 7 -10.79 3.46 -19.41
C ALA A 7 -9.93 3.03 -18.21
N MET A 8 -9.68 3.95 -17.25
CA MET A 8 -9.00 3.62 -16.00
C MET A 8 -9.78 2.61 -15.15
N ARG A 9 -11.12 2.74 -15.07
CA ARG A 9 -11.98 1.77 -14.34
C ARG A 9 -12.03 0.39 -15.00
N ARG A 10 -11.88 0.32 -16.32
CA ARG A 10 -11.85 -0.94 -17.08
C ARG A 10 -10.50 -1.65 -17.01
N GLY A 11 -9.48 -1.01 -16.41
CA GLY A 11 -8.14 -1.58 -16.32
C GLY A 11 -7.52 -1.84 -17.69
N ASP A 12 -7.82 -0.98 -18.68
CA ASP A 12 -7.37 -1.18 -20.05
C ASP A 12 -5.82 -1.20 -20.09
N PRO A 13 -5.19 -2.36 -20.36
CA PRO A 13 -3.74 -2.52 -20.24
C PRO A 13 -2.97 -1.71 -21.29
N GLN A 14 -3.66 -1.15 -22.29
CA GLN A 14 -3.05 -0.25 -23.29
C GLN A 14 -2.89 1.20 -22.82
N LEU A 15 -3.43 1.58 -21.65
CA LEU A 15 -3.25 2.94 -21.12
C LEU A 15 -1.82 3.23 -20.65
N PHE A 16 -1.13 2.20 -20.14
CA PHE A 16 0.22 2.31 -19.61
C PHE A 16 1.06 1.16 -20.15
N PRO A 17 1.70 1.32 -21.32
CA PRO A 17 2.55 0.27 -21.89
C PRO A 17 3.72 -0.06 -20.94
N PRO A 18 4.35 -1.24 -21.08
CA PRO A 18 5.62 -1.54 -20.44
C PRO A 18 6.62 -0.39 -20.69
N GLY A 19 7.17 0.19 -19.61
CA GLY A 19 8.06 1.35 -19.69
C GLY A 19 7.40 2.72 -19.45
N PHE A 20 6.08 2.79 -19.26
CA PHE A 20 5.40 4.06 -18.95
C PHE A 20 5.85 4.68 -17.62
N LEU A 21 6.21 3.83 -16.64
CA LEU A 21 6.77 4.26 -15.35
C LEU A 21 8.27 3.94 -15.35
N PRO A 22 9.14 4.93 -15.54
CA PRO A 22 10.58 4.72 -15.44
C PRO A 22 10.98 4.44 -13.98
N VAL A 23 12.16 3.86 -13.80
CA VAL A 23 12.81 3.87 -12.48
C VAL A 23 13.01 5.34 -12.08
N PRO A 24 12.63 5.75 -10.84
CA PRO A 24 12.84 7.12 -10.38
C PRO A 24 14.29 7.54 -10.51
N ASP A 25 14.51 8.74 -11.04
CA ASP A 25 15.85 9.30 -11.26
C ASP A 25 16.00 10.56 -10.42
N PRO A 26 16.98 10.61 -9.50
CA PRO A 26 17.17 11.76 -8.62
C PRO A 26 17.52 13.06 -9.36
N SER A 27 17.92 12.99 -10.63
CA SER A 27 18.13 14.19 -11.46
C SER A 27 16.83 14.89 -11.86
N ARG A 28 15.68 14.18 -11.87
CA ARG A 28 14.36 14.72 -12.19
C ARG A 28 13.63 15.14 -10.91
N ASN A 29 14.03 16.28 -10.36
CA ASN A 29 13.57 16.75 -9.04
C ASN A 29 12.29 17.60 -9.04
N CYS A 30 11.62 17.73 -10.19
CA CYS A 30 10.35 18.44 -10.32
C CYS A 30 9.38 17.70 -11.23
N ILE A 31 8.08 17.94 -11.04
CA ILE A 31 7.03 17.28 -11.85
C ILE A 31 7.18 17.61 -13.34
N GLY A 32 7.63 18.82 -13.69
CA GLY A 32 7.87 19.22 -15.08
C GLY A 32 8.91 18.35 -15.77
N ALA A 33 10.05 18.11 -15.11
CA ALA A 33 11.11 17.25 -15.61
C ALA A 33 10.64 15.79 -15.80
N GLU A 34 9.81 15.27 -14.89
CA GLU A 34 9.22 13.94 -15.04
C GLU A 34 8.21 13.89 -16.20
N LEU A 35 7.36 14.91 -16.35
CA LEU A 35 6.41 14.97 -17.46
C LEU A 35 7.10 15.11 -18.81
N ASP A 36 8.20 15.88 -18.90
CA ASP A 36 9.02 15.99 -20.11
C ASP A 36 9.69 14.66 -20.48
N HIS A 37 10.15 13.91 -19.48
CA HIS A 37 10.66 12.57 -19.71
C HIS A 37 9.57 11.62 -20.23
N VAL A 38 8.37 11.64 -19.63
CA VAL A 38 7.22 10.85 -20.09
C VAL A 38 6.82 11.22 -21.53
N ARG A 39 6.93 12.49 -21.93
CA ARG A 39 6.73 12.93 -23.33
C ARG A 39 7.79 12.33 -24.24
N ALA A 40 9.05 12.34 -23.83
CA ALA A 40 10.17 11.89 -24.65
C ALA A 40 10.17 10.37 -24.89
N VAL A 41 9.75 9.57 -23.90
CA VAL A 41 9.79 8.10 -23.96
C VAL A 41 8.53 7.50 -24.60
N ASN A 42 7.39 8.18 -24.59
CA ASN A 42 6.16 7.65 -25.17
C ASN A 42 5.96 8.05 -26.64
N MET A 43 6.01 7.06 -27.54
CA MET A 43 5.78 7.22 -28.99
C MET A 43 4.34 7.60 -29.40
N TRP A 44 3.44 7.89 -28.45
CA TRP A 44 2.00 8.14 -28.67
C TRP A 44 1.62 9.59 -28.33
N GLN A 45 2.10 10.56 -29.11
CA GLN A 45 2.05 12.00 -28.77
C GLN A 45 0.66 12.52 -28.38
N SER A 46 -0.38 12.30 -29.19
CA SER A 46 -1.68 12.97 -28.97
C SER A 46 -2.50 12.48 -27.77
N ARG A 47 -2.41 11.20 -27.39
CA ARG A 47 -3.09 10.66 -26.18
C ARG A 47 -2.31 10.97 -24.91
N THR A 48 -0.98 11.00 -25.01
CA THR A 48 -0.06 11.25 -23.90
C THR A 48 -0.18 12.70 -23.42
N ASP A 49 -0.23 13.67 -24.35
CA ASP A 49 -0.35 15.09 -24.00
C ASP A 49 -1.58 15.39 -23.15
N ARG A 50 -2.72 14.79 -23.48
CA ARG A 50 -3.96 14.99 -22.71
C ARG A 50 -3.87 14.44 -21.30
N VAL A 51 -3.21 13.31 -21.11
CA VAL A 51 -2.99 12.69 -19.78
C VAL A 51 -2.01 13.55 -18.98
N ILE A 52 -0.91 13.97 -19.60
CA ILE A 52 0.09 14.84 -18.99
C ILE A 52 -0.54 16.14 -18.52
N SER A 53 -1.31 16.84 -19.37
CA SER A 53 -2.02 18.06 -18.97
C SER A 53 -3.08 17.83 -17.89
N LEU A 54 -3.59 16.61 -17.72
CA LEU A 54 -4.47 16.28 -16.60
C LEU A 54 -3.68 16.07 -15.31
N ILE A 55 -2.54 15.37 -15.37
CA ILE A 55 -1.64 15.15 -14.24
C ILE A 55 -1.08 16.49 -13.75
N GLU A 56 -0.66 17.36 -14.66
CA GLU A 56 -0.13 18.70 -14.37
C GLU A 56 -1.17 19.55 -13.64
N ARG A 57 -2.41 19.64 -14.16
CA ARG A 57 -3.50 20.33 -13.47
C ARG A 57 -3.84 19.68 -12.12
N TYR A 58 -3.89 18.35 -12.05
CA TYR A 58 -4.14 17.68 -10.77
C TYR A 58 -3.07 18.02 -9.74
N TRP A 59 -1.80 18.03 -10.16
CA TRP A 59 -0.66 18.43 -9.34
C TRP A 59 -0.81 19.85 -8.83
N GLU A 60 -1.02 20.82 -9.72
CA GLU A 60 -1.16 22.25 -9.36
C GLU A 60 -2.26 22.48 -8.32
N TRP A 61 -3.39 21.82 -8.48
CA TRP A 61 -4.56 22.06 -7.63
C TRP A 61 -4.55 21.24 -6.34
N SER A 62 -3.94 20.05 -6.34
CA SER A 62 -4.11 19.08 -5.24
C SER A 62 -2.81 18.82 -4.46
N ILE A 63 -1.67 18.85 -5.13
CA ILE A 63 -0.38 18.44 -4.54
C ILE A 63 0.53 19.64 -4.29
N ALA A 64 0.66 20.55 -5.26
CA ALA A 64 1.55 21.70 -5.18
C ALA A 64 1.37 22.56 -3.92
N PRO A 65 0.14 22.85 -3.44
CA PRO A 65 -0.07 23.64 -2.22
C PRO A 65 0.53 22.99 -0.95
N HIS A 66 0.67 21.68 -0.96
CA HIS A 66 1.15 20.89 0.19
C HIS A 66 2.54 20.28 -0.04
N TRP A 67 3.14 20.52 -1.21
CA TRP A 67 4.34 19.81 -1.66
C TRP A 67 5.52 19.95 -0.70
N ASN A 68 5.77 21.15 -0.17
CA ASN A 68 6.86 21.36 0.78
C ASN A 68 6.71 20.49 2.03
N SER A 69 5.50 20.39 2.58
CA SER A 69 5.24 19.55 3.74
C SER A 69 5.31 18.05 3.42
N ILE A 70 4.85 17.63 2.22
CA ILE A 70 5.02 16.23 1.74
C ILE A 70 6.50 15.90 1.65
N ARG A 71 7.26 16.76 0.98
CA ARG A 71 8.68 16.59 0.74
C ARG A 71 9.47 16.49 2.04
N SER A 72 9.23 17.40 3.00
CA SER A 72 9.89 17.33 4.30
C SER A 72 9.60 16.02 5.05
N SER A 73 8.36 15.50 4.98
CA SER A 73 8.02 14.22 5.60
C SER A 73 8.72 13.04 4.91
N LEU A 74 8.83 13.05 3.58
CA LEU A 74 9.56 12.03 2.82
C LEU A 74 11.09 12.10 3.04
N GLU A 75 11.64 13.31 3.19
CA GLU A 75 13.05 13.53 3.55
C GLU A 75 13.33 12.97 4.95
N GLU A 76 12.45 13.21 5.93
CA GLU A 76 12.54 12.63 7.28
C GLU A 76 12.48 11.09 7.25
N GLU A 77 11.56 10.52 6.48
CA GLU A 77 11.48 9.07 6.29
C GLU A 77 12.78 8.51 5.71
N THR A 78 13.33 9.16 4.67
CA THR A 78 14.57 8.74 4.02
C THR A 78 15.75 8.77 4.99
N LEU A 79 15.88 9.84 5.77
CA LEU A 79 16.94 9.97 6.79
C LEU A 79 16.81 8.91 7.88
N PHE A 80 15.58 8.65 8.36
CA PHE A 80 15.34 7.61 9.35
C PHE A 80 15.73 6.23 8.82
N ARG A 81 15.26 5.86 7.63
CA ARG A 81 15.58 4.55 7.03
C ARG A 81 17.06 4.41 6.72
N GLY A 82 17.70 5.49 6.27
CA GLY A 82 19.15 5.53 6.07
C GLY A 82 19.91 5.27 7.36
N ARG A 83 19.46 5.84 8.49
CA ARG A 83 20.04 5.57 9.81
C ARG A 83 19.84 4.12 10.25
N THR A 84 18.63 3.58 10.18
CA THR A 84 18.37 2.17 10.53
C THR A 84 19.22 1.23 9.68
N LEU A 85 19.30 1.49 8.37
CA LEU A 85 20.13 0.71 7.45
C LEU A 85 21.62 0.75 7.84
N ALA A 86 22.14 1.93 8.21
CA ALA A 86 23.54 2.10 8.56
C ALA A 86 23.91 1.51 9.94
N VAL A 87 22.99 1.56 10.91
CA VAL A 87 23.25 1.17 12.31
C VAL A 87 22.83 -0.27 12.59
N GLU A 88 21.67 -0.69 12.09
CA GLU A 88 21.03 -1.97 12.41
C GLU A 88 21.02 -2.94 11.22
N GLY A 89 21.35 -2.45 10.03
CA GLY A 89 21.46 -3.24 8.81
C GLY A 89 20.18 -3.35 7.99
N PRO A 90 20.25 -3.99 6.82
CA PRO A 90 19.15 -4.04 5.86
C PRO A 90 17.96 -4.86 6.35
N GLU A 91 18.19 -5.96 7.06
CA GLU A 91 17.14 -6.84 7.59
C GLU A 91 16.23 -6.09 8.57
N ALA A 92 16.82 -5.31 9.49
CA ALA A 92 16.08 -4.48 10.43
C ALA A 92 15.27 -3.40 9.69
N MET A 93 15.91 -2.66 8.78
CA MET A 93 15.26 -1.60 8.01
C MET A 93 14.08 -2.13 7.17
N LEU A 94 14.24 -3.28 6.51
CA LEU A 94 13.18 -3.94 5.74
C LEU A 94 12.04 -4.44 6.63
N GLY A 95 12.38 -4.97 7.82
CA GLY A 95 11.41 -5.39 8.82
C GLY A 95 10.51 -4.26 9.33
N GLU A 96 11.00 -3.02 9.29
CA GLU A 96 10.29 -1.85 9.79
C GLU A 96 9.48 -1.07 8.72
N LEU A 97 9.51 -1.49 7.44
CA LEU A 97 8.74 -0.82 6.38
C LEU A 97 7.23 -0.81 6.69
N GLY A 98 6.74 -1.86 7.35
CA GLY A 98 5.40 -1.94 7.91
C GLY A 98 4.25 -1.81 6.89
N GLY A 99 3.06 -1.49 7.39
CA GLY A 99 1.83 -1.45 6.60
C GLY A 99 1.48 -2.83 6.05
N ARG A 100 1.30 -2.93 4.72
CA ARG A 100 1.11 -4.22 4.03
C ARG A 100 2.41 -4.78 3.42
N VAL A 101 3.58 -4.31 3.84
CA VAL A 101 4.87 -4.91 3.46
C VAL A 101 5.32 -5.86 4.57
N MET A 102 5.72 -7.06 4.20
CA MET A 102 6.23 -8.07 5.11
C MET A 102 7.62 -8.51 4.67
N TRP A 103 8.55 -8.54 5.62
CA TRP A 103 9.89 -9.08 5.43
C TRP A 103 10.03 -10.36 6.23
N SER A 104 10.39 -11.46 5.58
CA SER A 104 10.58 -12.76 6.23
C SER A 104 11.50 -13.64 5.39
N GLN A 105 12.45 -14.32 6.02
CA GLN A 105 13.33 -15.30 5.35
C GLN A 105 13.94 -14.76 4.03
N SER A 106 14.51 -13.55 4.10
CA SER A 106 15.10 -12.85 2.95
C SER A 106 14.13 -12.57 1.79
N THR A 107 12.83 -12.59 2.06
CA THR A 107 11.76 -12.35 1.08
C THR A 107 10.93 -11.15 1.50
N LEU A 108 10.78 -10.19 0.57
CA LEU A 108 9.92 -9.02 0.74
C LEU A 108 8.59 -9.28 0.01
N THR A 109 7.50 -9.30 0.77
CA THR A 109 6.15 -9.53 0.23
C THR A 109 5.30 -8.27 0.43
N ALA A 110 4.61 -7.85 -0.62
CA ALA A 110 3.66 -6.75 -0.56
C ALA A 110 2.48 -7.00 -1.51
N PRO A 111 1.24 -6.60 -1.17
CA PRO A 111 0.11 -6.69 -2.08
C PRO A 111 0.36 -5.89 -3.35
N TYR A 112 0.18 -6.55 -4.49
CA TYR A 112 0.23 -5.94 -5.81
C TYR A 112 -1.00 -6.38 -6.61
N HIS A 113 -1.32 -5.69 -7.70
CA HIS A 113 -2.52 -6.00 -8.49
C HIS A 113 -2.40 -7.30 -9.30
N GLN A 114 -1.20 -7.87 -9.35
CA GLN A 114 -0.88 -9.15 -10.00
C GLN A 114 0.17 -9.89 -9.16
N ASP A 115 0.17 -11.22 -9.24
CA ASP A 115 1.15 -12.05 -8.55
C ASP A 115 2.49 -11.99 -9.30
N ILE A 116 3.51 -11.42 -8.65
CA ILE A 116 4.86 -11.28 -9.19
C ILE A 116 5.85 -11.85 -8.17
N SER A 117 6.70 -12.78 -8.63
CA SER A 117 7.87 -13.21 -7.89
C SER A 117 9.12 -12.82 -8.68
N GLN A 118 10.02 -12.06 -8.06
CA GLN A 118 11.25 -11.58 -8.68
C GLN A 118 12.40 -11.75 -7.70
N SER A 119 13.50 -12.31 -8.19
CA SER A 119 14.75 -12.35 -7.44
C SER A 119 15.48 -11.02 -7.60
N THR A 120 15.94 -10.45 -6.49
CA THR A 120 16.82 -9.29 -6.46
C THR A 120 18.30 -9.69 -6.53
N ALA A 121 18.63 -10.97 -6.72
CA ALA A 121 20.01 -11.42 -6.79
C ALA A 121 20.76 -10.72 -7.94
N GLY A 122 21.79 -9.94 -7.60
CA GLY A 122 22.56 -9.14 -8.55
C GLY A 122 21.85 -7.87 -9.05
N ALA A 123 20.68 -7.54 -8.50
CA ALA A 123 19.95 -6.31 -8.81
C ALA A 123 19.95 -5.34 -7.63
N GLN A 124 19.95 -4.05 -7.93
CA GLN A 124 19.76 -2.99 -6.94
C GLN A 124 18.28 -2.85 -6.61
N LEU A 125 17.93 -2.94 -5.34
CA LEU A 125 16.57 -2.67 -4.86
C LEU A 125 16.47 -1.21 -4.40
N LEU A 126 15.72 -0.40 -5.15
CA LEU A 126 15.39 0.97 -4.81
C LEU A 126 14.03 1.00 -4.08
N LEU A 127 14.05 1.42 -2.82
CA LEU A 127 12.83 1.63 -2.05
C LEU A 127 12.38 3.08 -2.15
N VAL A 128 11.15 3.29 -2.63
CA VAL A 128 10.62 4.62 -2.91
C VAL A 128 9.53 4.96 -1.87
N PRO A 129 9.84 5.78 -0.85
CA PRO A 129 8.82 6.19 0.10
C PRO A 129 7.74 7.03 -0.59
N THR A 130 6.47 6.74 -0.31
CA THR A 130 5.33 7.54 -0.77
C THR A 130 4.35 7.79 0.36
N VAL A 131 3.72 8.96 0.35
CA VAL A 131 2.68 9.31 1.32
C VAL A 131 1.32 8.68 0.97
N PHE A 132 1.09 8.21 -0.26
CA PHE A 132 -0.21 7.69 -0.74
C PHE A 132 -0.17 6.23 -1.25
N ALA A 133 0.64 5.35 -0.64
CA ALA A 133 0.76 3.95 -1.06
C ALA A 133 -0.48 3.07 -0.78
N GLY A 134 -1.47 3.58 -0.06
CA GLY A 134 -2.76 2.90 0.15
C GLY A 134 -3.59 2.71 -1.13
N GLY A 135 -3.34 3.54 -2.17
CA GLY A 135 -4.07 3.50 -3.44
C GLY A 135 -3.40 2.64 -4.50
N VAL A 136 -2.13 2.93 -4.82
CA VAL A 136 -1.37 2.24 -5.87
C VAL A 136 0.06 2.04 -5.39
N ARG A 137 0.57 0.83 -5.54
CA ARG A 137 2.00 0.55 -5.39
C ARG A 137 2.65 0.54 -6.75
N LEU A 138 3.83 1.13 -6.84
CA LEU A 138 4.69 1.08 -8.00
C LEU A 138 5.69 -0.05 -7.80
N PHE A 139 5.79 -0.89 -8.82
CA PHE A 139 6.85 -1.88 -8.96
C PHE A 139 7.37 -1.79 -10.39
N VAL A 140 8.64 -1.42 -10.54
CA VAL A 140 9.30 -1.23 -11.83
C VAL A 140 10.61 -2.01 -11.82
N LYS A 141 10.90 -2.70 -12.92
CA LYS A 141 12.18 -3.36 -13.14
C LYS A 141 12.75 -2.83 -14.45
N ASP A 142 13.94 -2.27 -14.39
CA ASP A 142 14.69 -1.80 -15.54
C ASP A 142 16.16 -2.23 -15.41
N GLY A 143 16.62 -3.05 -16.35
CA GLY A 143 17.94 -3.68 -16.30
C GLY A 143 18.21 -4.38 -14.97
N SER A 144 19.28 -3.93 -14.29
CA SER A 144 19.70 -4.42 -12.98
C SER A 144 19.08 -3.66 -11.80
N THR A 145 18.12 -2.76 -12.02
CA THR A 145 17.47 -1.98 -10.96
C THR A 145 16.00 -2.37 -10.82
N MET A 146 15.58 -2.55 -9.59
CA MET A 146 14.20 -2.83 -9.21
C MET A 146 13.73 -1.75 -8.23
N ALA A 147 12.71 -0.99 -8.61
CA ALA A 147 12.12 0.03 -7.76
C ALA A 147 10.77 -0.46 -7.19
N MET A 148 10.59 -0.34 -5.89
CA MET A 148 9.32 -0.62 -5.21
C MET A 148 8.91 0.54 -4.31
N SER A 149 7.69 1.03 -4.48
CA SER A 149 7.14 2.03 -3.57
C SER A 149 6.60 1.40 -2.28
N TYR A 150 6.75 2.09 -1.15
CA TYR A 150 6.14 1.70 0.12
C TYR A 150 5.53 2.90 0.84
N GLN A 151 4.63 2.62 1.79
CA GLN A 151 3.99 3.67 2.58
C GLN A 151 5.01 4.25 3.56
N ALA A 152 5.40 5.50 3.33
CA ALA A 152 6.18 6.27 4.28
C ALA A 152 5.37 6.46 5.57
N ARG A 153 6.07 6.56 6.70
CA ARG A 153 5.41 6.89 7.96
C ARG A 153 4.84 8.30 7.85
N ALA A 154 3.57 8.42 8.20
CA ALA A 154 2.90 9.70 8.25
C ALA A 154 3.34 10.45 9.51
N THR A 155 4.33 11.34 9.39
CA THR A 155 4.80 12.21 10.48
C THR A 155 4.17 13.61 10.39
N GLY A 156 4.04 14.29 11.53
CA GLY A 156 3.54 15.68 11.59
C GLY A 156 2.15 15.90 10.98
N HIS A 157 2.01 16.95 10.17
CA HIS A 157 0.73 17.38 9.57
C HIS A 157 0.10 16.33 8.63
N PHE A 158 0.91 15.41 8.08
CA PHE A 158 0.44 14.35 7.20
C PHE A 158 -0.08 13.11 7.95
N HIS A 159 0.17 13.00 9.25
CA HIS A 159 -0.45 11.95 10.07
C HIS A 159 -1.99 11.97 9.96
N VAL A 160 -2.59 13.16 9.78
CA VAL A 160 -4.05 13.30 9.64
C VAL A 160 -4.56 12.84 8.27
N LEU A 161 -3.73 12.94 7.22
CA LEU A 161 -4.09 12.62 5.84
C LEU A 161 -3.76 11.17 5.45
N THR A 162 -2.74 10.59 6.07
CA THR A 162 -2.17 9.29 5.66
C THR A 162 -1.93 8.35 6.83
N GLY A 163 -2.01 8.83 8.07
CA GLY A 163 -2.17 7.95 9.22
C GLY A 163 -3.55 7.32 9.16
N CYS A 164 -3.63 6.01 9.40
CA CYS A 164 -4.81 5.43 10.04
C CYS A 164 -4.89 6.05 11.45
N GLY A 165 -5.31 7.33 11.48
CA GLY A 165 -5.19 8.22 12.61
C GLY A 165 -6.31 7.92 13.59
N ARG A 166 -6.01 7.04 14.55
CA ARG A 166 -6.57 7.10 15.91
C ARG A 166 -6.56 8.55 16.38
N GLY A 167 -7.71 9.23 16.28
CA GLY A 167 -7.70 10.70 16.36
C GLY A 167 -8.99 11.43 16.74
N ARG A 168 -10.01 10.77 17.29
CA ARG A 168 -10.86 11.29 18.38
C ARG A 168 -11.64 10.09 18.95
N LYS A 169 -12.03 10.13 20.24
CA LYS A 169 -12.99 9.17 20.83
C LYS A 169 -14.37 9.28 20.15
N ALA A 170 -14.46 9.02 18.85
CA ALA A 170 -15.66 8.47 18.28
C ALA A 170 -15.71 7.04 18.81
N GLU A 171 -16.78 6.70 19.51
CA GLU A 171 -17.03 5.34 19.99
C GLU A 171 -16.66 4.35 18.89
N ASP A 172 -15.93 3.29 19.25
CA ASP A 172 -15.50 2.26 18.29
C ASP A 172 -16.76 1.63 17.69
N ARG A 173 -17.25 2.17 16.57
CA ARG A 173 -18.53 1.82 15.94
C ARG A 173 -18.54 0.35 15.54
N LEU A 174 -17.38 -0.17 15.14
CA LEU A 174 -17.19 -1.57 14.82
C LEU A 174 -17.32 -2.44 16.09
N ALA A 175 -16.71 -2.04 17.21
CA ALA A 175 -16.85 -2.73 18.48
C ALA A 175 -18.24 -2.55 19.12
N LEU A 176 -18.97 -1.47 18.83
CA LEU A 176 -20.37 -1.34 19.24
C LEU A 176 -21.27 -2.36 18.54
N LEU A 177 -21.08 -2.56 17.24
CA LEU A 177 -21.91 -3.46 16.44
C LEU A 177 -21.50 -4.94 16.56
N LEU A 178 -20.19 -5.21 16.58
CA LEU A 178 -19.66 -6.57 16.62
C LEU A 178 -19.16 -6.98 18.01
N GLY A 179 -19.04 -6.08 18.98
CA GLY A 179 -18.28 -6.34 20.19
C GLY A 179 -16.77 -6.28 19.95
N LYS A 180 -16.03 -5.98 21.02
CA LYS A 180 -14.58 -5.69 20.99
C LYS A 180 -13.75 -6.81 20.35
N GLY A 181 -13.97 -8.06 20.73
CA GLY A 181 -13.17 -9.20 20.23
C GLY A 181 -13.35 -9.46 18.74
N ARG A 182 -14.60 -9.45 18.24
CA ARG A 182 -14.89 -9.64 16.82
C ARG A 182 -14.40 -8.45 15.98
N ALA A 183 -14.51 -7.23 16.49
CA ALA A 183 -13.97 -6.04 15.82
C ALA A 183 -12.43 -6.12 15.66
N GLN A 184 -11.71 -6.61 16.69
CA GLN A 184 -10.27 -6.83 16.61
C GLN A 184 -9.90 -7.92 15.59
N VAL A 185 -10.66 -9.03 15.54
CA VAL A 185 -10.47 -10.08 14.53
C VAL A 185 -10.72 -9.56 13.11
N VAL A 186 -11.79 -8.79 12.89
CA VAL A 186 -12.10 -8.20 11.58
C VAL A 186 -10.98 -7.25 11.13
N ARG A 187 -10.45 -6.40 12.02
CA ARG A 187 -9.31 -5.52 11.71
C ARG A 187 -8.05 -6.31 11.36
N ALA A 188 -7.73 -7.35 12.14
CA ALA A 188 -6.55 -8.18 11.88
C ALA A 188 -6.65 -8.98 10.57
N LEU A 189 -7.86 -9.20 10.07
CA LEU A 189 -8.18 -9.88 8.81
C LEU A 189 -8.19 -8.94 7.58
N GLU A 190 -7.71 -7.70 7.70
CA GLU A 190 -7.38 -6.88 6.52
C GLU A 190 -6.39 -7.61 5.59
N LEU A 191 -5.55 -8.47 6.16
CA LEU A 191 -4.73 -9.45 5.45
C LEU A 191 -5.22 -10.87 5.75
N PRO A 192 -5.19 -11.82 4.79
CA PRO A 192 -5.55 -13.21 5.06
C PRO A 192 -4.62 -13.82 6.12
N ARG A 193 -5.19 -14.39 7.18
CA ARG A 193 -4.43 -14.98 8.29
C ARG A 193 -5.01 -16.32 8.73
N THR A 194 -4.16 -17.16 9.32
CA THR A 194 -4.60 -18.40 9.97
C THR A 194 -5.12 -18.11 11.37
N THR A 195 -5.89 -19.04 11.94
CA THR A 195 -6.36 -18.96 13.33
C THR A 195 -5.19 -18.80 14.32
N THR A 196 -4.09 -19.51 14.09
CA THR A 196 -2.88 -19.45 14.93
C THR A 196 -2.24 -18.06 14.87
N ALA A 197 -2.05 -17.52 13.66
CA ALA A 197 -1.48 -16.19 13.49
C ALA A 197 -2.36 -15.08 14.11
N LEU A 198 -3.69 -15.22 14.05
CA LEU A 198 -4.62 -14.30 14.70
C LEU A 198 -4.54 -14.38 16.22
N ALA A 199 -4.46 -15.58 16.79
CA ALA A 199 -4.33 -15.79 18.24
C ALA A 199 -3.06 -15.13 18.78
N GLU A 200 -1.93 -15.34 18.10
CA GLU A 200 -0.64 -14.75 18.46
C GLU A 200 -0.64 -13.23 18.31
N THR A 201 -1.17 -12.71 17.20
CA THR A 201 -1.19 -11.25 16.94
C THR A 201 -2.10 -10.50 17.91
N LEU A 202 -3.22 -11.09 18.32
CA LEU A 202 -4.23 -10.46 19.17
C LEU A 202 -4.09 -10.78 20.66
N GLY A 203 -3.18 -11.69 21.03
CA GLY A 203 -3.04 -12.16 22.41
C GLY A 203 -4.25 -12.94 22.93
N PHE A 204 -5.00 -13.58 22.03
CA PHE A 204 -6.20 -14.35 22.36
C PHE A 204 -5.92 -15.85 22.39
N ALA A 205 -6.68 -16.59 23.18
CA ALA A 205 -6.68 -18.05 23.10
C ALA A 205 -7.18 -18.50 21.72
N LYS A 206 -6.57 -19.57 21.16
CA LYS A 206 -6.97 -20.14 19.86
C LYS A 206 -8.45 -20.50 19.80
N SER A 207 -9.00 -21.02 20.89
CA SER A 207 -10.45 -21.33 21.03
C SER A 207 -11.32 -20.08 20.88
N THR A 208 -10.96 -18.98 21.51
CA THR A 208 -11.66 -17.69 21.42
C THR A 208 -11.64 -17.14 20.00
N VAL A 209 -10.49 -17.21 19.32
CA VAL A 209 -10.37 -16.79 17.91
C VAL A 209 -11.22 -17.68 17.01
N SER A 210 -11.17 -19.00 17.17
CA SER A 210 -12.03 -19.93 16.43
C SER A 210 -13.52 -19.64 16.60
N GLN A 211 -13.95 -19.32 17.83
CA GLN A 211 -15.34 -18.95 18.10
C GLN A 211 -15.73 -17.64 17.38
N HIS A 212 -14.88 -16.62 17.42
CA HIS A 212 -15.12 -15.36 16.69
C HIS A 212 -15.18 -15.59 15.18
N LEU A 213 -14.28 -16.38 14.62
CA LEU A 213 -14.26 -16.71 13.18
C LEU A 213 -15.50 -17.50 12.77
N ALA A 214 -15.96 -18.46 13.57
CA ALA A 214 -17.17 -19.22 13.27
C ALA A 214 -18.41 -18.31 13.16
N VAL A 215 -18.56 -17.35 14.08
CA VAL A 215 -19.65 -16.37 14.07
C VAL A 215 -19.53 -15.43 12.86
N LEU A 216 -18.33 -14.91 12.59
CA LEU A 216 -18.09 -13.99 11.46
C LEU A 216 -18.27 -14.68 10.09
N THR A 217 -17.95 -15.97 10.00
CA THR A 217 -18.21 -16.77 8.80
C THR A 217 -19.70 -17.06 8.62
N SER A 218 -20.41 -17.39 9.70
CA SER A 218 -21.86 -17.58 9.64
C SER A 218 -22.61 -16.29 9.25
N ALA A 219 -22.04 -15.13 9.61
CA ALA A 219 -22.57 -13.82 9.24
C ALA A 219 -22.16 -13.35 7.82
N GLY A 220 -21.40 -14.15 7.05
CA GLY A 220 -20.92 -13.77 5.72
C GLY A 220 -19.90 -12.61 5.71
N ILE A 221 -19.25 -12.33 6.85
CA ILE A 221 -18.24 -11.27 6.96
C ILE A 221 -16.85 -11.81 6.62
N VAL A 222 -16.61 -13.08 6.93
CA VAL A 222 -15.31 -13.76 6.77
C VAL A 222 -15.49 -15.06 6.01
N TRP A 223 -14.68 -15.26 4.98
CA TRP A 223 -14.60 -16.52 4.24
C TRP A 223 -13.34 -17.31 4.63
N LYS A 224 -13.44 -18.64 4.62
CA LYS A 224 -12.32 -19.56 4.88
C LYS A 224 -11.82 -20.20 3.59
N GLN A 225 -10.52 -20.23 3.39
CA GLN A 225 -9.88 -20.88 2.25
C GLN A 225 -8.75 -21.79 2.74
N ARG A 226 -8.72 -23.02 2.23
CA ARG A 226 -7.63 -23.95 2.52
C ARG A 226 -6.55 -23.77 1.45
N VAL A 227 -5.32 -23.52 1.88
CA VAL A 227 -4.15 -23.40 1.00
C VAL A 227 -3.09 -24.35 1.56
N GLY A 228 -2.83 -25.43 0.82
CA GLY A 228 -2.01 -26.54 1.30
C GLY A 228 -2.56 -27.15 2.59
N GLY A 229 -1.71 -27.26 3.61
CA GLY A 229 -2.07 -27.81 4.93
C GLY A 229 -2.77 -26.83 5.89
N GLN A 230 -2.87 -25.54 5.55
CA GLN A 230 -3.34 -24.50 6.46
C GLN A 230 -4.68 -23.90 6.00
N VAL A 231 -5.48 -23.44 6.97
CA VAL A 231 -6.75 -22.73 6.73
C VAL A 231 -6.54 -21.25 6.99
N PHE A 232 -6.72 -20.45 5.94
CA PHE A 232 -6.69 -19.00 5.98
C PHE A 232 -8.10 -18.45 6.05
N TYR A 233 -8.26 -17.38 6.81
CA TYR A 233 -9.46 -16.59 6.89
C TYR A 233 -9.20 -15.25 6.22
N ARG A 234 -10.18 -14.76 5.47
CA ARG A 234 -10.15 -13.49 4.73
C ARG A 234 -11.50 -12.79 4.87
N LEU A 235 -11.50 -11.47 4.91
CA LEU A 235 -12.74 -10.69 4.80
C LEU A 235 -13.39 -10.87 3.44
N ASP A 236 -14.69 -11.14 3.45
CA ASP A 236 -15.52 -11.10 2.24
C ASP A 236 -15.80 -9.65 1.81
N HIS A 237 -16.41 -9.42 0.65
CA HIS A 237 -16.73 -8.08 0.17
C HIS A 237 -17.54 -7.28 1.21
N THR A 238 -18.50 -7.91 1.87
CA THR A 238 -19.29 -7.29 2.94
C THR A 238 -18.41 -6.94 4.14
N GLY A 239 -17.48 -7.81 4.53
CA GLY A 239 -16.54 -7.56 5.63
C GLY A 239 -15.55 -6.44 5.34
N LEU A 240 -15.07 -6.33 4.10
CA LEU A 240 -14.22 -5.22 3.64
C LEU A 240 -14.98 -3.89 3.62
N ALA A 241 -16.24 -3.90 3.17
CA ALA A 241 -17.09 -2.70 3.17
C ALA A 241 -17.36 -2.23 4.61
N LEU A 242 -17.68 -3.16 5.50
CA LEU A 242 -17.90 -2.91 6.91
C LEU A 242 -16.64 -2.35 7.60
N LEU A 243 -15.46 -2.93 7.33
CA LEU A 243 -14.19 -2.42 7.84
C LEU A 243 -13.89 -1.02 7.30
N ARG A 244 -14.16 -0.73 6.02
CA ARG A 244 -13.94 0.62 5.46
C ARG A 244 -14.89 1.68 6.02
N GLN A 245 -16.13 1.31 6.32
CA GLN A 245 -17.14 2.25 6.82
C GLN A 245 -17.04 2.49 8.33
N LEU A 246 -16.58 1.50 9.10
CA LEU A 246 -16.68 1.48 10.57
C LEU A 246 -15.35 1.17 11.27
N GLY A 247 -14.36 0.64 10.57
CA GLY A 247 -13.01 0.41 11.04
C GLY A 247 -12.17 1.66 10.90
N LEU A 248 -12.11 2.44 11.98
CA LEU A 248 -11.16 3.54 12.18
C LEU A 248 -9.72 3.08 11.93
#